data_AF-A0A9D3M817-F1
#
_entry.id   AF-A0A9D3M817-F1
#
_cell.length_a   1.000
_cell.length_b   1.000
_cell.length_c   1.000
_cell.angle_alpha   90.00
_cell.angle_beta   90.00
_cell.angle_gamma   90.00
#
_symmetry.space_group_name_H-M   'P 1'
#
loop_
_entity.id
_entity.type
_entity.pdbx_description
1 polymer ?
#
loop_
_entity_poly.entity_id
_entity_poly.type
_entity_poly.pdbx_seq_one_letter_code
_entity_poly.pdbx_strand_id
1 'polypeptide(L)'
;MTDTRSVSAPPQLQSSDGTRQVGLLGKVPGSSDMLLKLARTTPYYKRNRPHICSFWVKGECKRGEECPYRHEKPTDPDDPLADQNIKDRYYGINDPVADKLLKRASTMPRLDPPEDKSITTLYVGGLGDSITESDLRNHFYQFGEIRTTTIVQRQQCAFIQFATRQAAELAAEKSFNKLIISGRRLTVKWGRSQAARGKERDRDGVTDTGLKLDPVPGLPGALPPPPVSEEEAPANYFNLGPSTSPAIMNIGLPPPPGVAPPPPPGFGHPMFHSMGPMGTAPPPPMAMRPPGHIHYPSQDPQRMGAHASRHGGS
;
A
#
# COMPACT_ATOMS: atom_id res chain seq x y z
N MET A 1 -41.64 -2.31 47.69
CA MET A 1 -42.15 -1.65 46.48
C MET A 1 -40.97 -1.38 45.55
N THR A 2 -40.62 -2.36 44.71
CA THR A 2 -39.57 -2.19 43.70
C THR A 2 -40.20 -1.57 42.46
N ASP A 3 -39.87 -0.30 42.24
CA ASP A 3 -40.29 0.50 41.09
C ASP A 3 -39.68 -0.10 39.82
N THR A 4 -40.40 -1.02 39.18
CA THR A 4 -40.10 -1.49 37.83
C THR A 4 -40.50 -0.39 36.86
N ARG A 5 -39.61 0.60 36.69
CA ARG A 5 -39.71 1.54 35.57
C ARG A 5 -39.59 0.75 34.27
N SER A 6 -40.72 0.45 33.65
CA SER A 6 -40.79 -0.06 32.29
C SER A 6 -40.23 1.02 31.38
N VAL A 7 -38.98 0.87 30.95
CA VAL A 7 -38.36 1.78 29.99
C VAL A 7 -38.94 1.43 28.62
N SER A 8 -40.01 2.12 28.25
CA SER A 8 -40.60 2.04 26.90
C SER A 8 -39.53 2.40 25.87
N ALA A 9 -39.38 1.58 24.82
CA ALA A 9 -38.53 1.93 23.70
C ALA A 9 -38.97 3.28 23.13
N PRO A 10 -38.04 4.19 22.74
CA PRO A 10 -38.41 5.49 22.19
C PRO A 10 -39.36 5.31 20.99
N PRO A 11 -40.39 6.16 20.85
CA PRO A 11 -41.47 5.97 19.88
C PRO A 11 -41.00 5.84 18.43
N GLN A 12 -39.83 6.41 18.10
CA GLN A 12 -39.20 6.31 16.78
C GLN A 12 -38.67 4.91 16.45
N LEU A 13 -38.31 4.09 17.46
CA LEU A 13 -37.91 2.70 17.25
C LEU A 13 -39.13 1.79 17.07
N GLN A 14 -40.22 2.07 17.78
CA GLN A 14 -41.47 1.30 17.70
C GLN A 14 -42.13 1.37 16.32
N SER A 15 -41.97 2.49 15.61
CA SER A 15 -42.50 2.69 14.27
C SER A 15 -41.51 2.34 13.14
N SER A 16 -40.32 1.85 13.48
CA SER A 16 -39.28 1.49 12.51
C SER A 16 -39.31 -0.01 12.15
N ASP A 17 -38.80 -0.36 10.98
CA ASP A 17 -38.68 -1.74 10.48
C ASP A 17 -37.75 -2.64 11.33
N GLY A 18 -37.05 -2.09 12.33
CA GLY A 18 -36.13 -2.83 13.20
C GLY A 18 -34.81 -3.25 12.56
N THR A 19 -34.68 -3.14 11.23
CA THR A 19 -33.47 -3.55 10.49
C THR A 19 -32.44 -2.43 10.31
N ARG A 20 -32.87 -1.17 10.29
CA ARG A 20 -32.01 0.00 10.00
C ARG A 20 -31.76 0.84 11.23
N GLN A 21 -30.57 1.44 11.33
CA GLN A 21 -30.30 2.42 12.37
C GLN A 21 -31.23 3.62 12.19
N VAL A 22 -31.94 4.01 13.25
CA VAL A 22 -32.78 5.20 13.27
C VAL A 22 -32.00 6.43 13.74
N GLY A 23 -32.55 7.62 13.54
CA GLY A 23 -31.97 8.87 14.01
C GLY A 23 -30.81 9.38 13.13
N LEU A 24 -29.89 10.14 13.74
CA LEU A 24 -28.81 10.83 13.02
C LEU A 24 -27.84 9.87 12.33
N LEU A 25 -27.55 8.73 12.95
CA LEU A 25 -26.63 7.73 12.40
C LEU A 25 -27.17 7.08 11.11
N GLY A 26 -28.50 6.89 11.02
CA GLY A 26 -29.15 6.38 9.81
C GLY A 26 -29.13 7.36 8.63
N LYS A 27 -28.81 8.63 8.88
CA LYS A 27 -28.69 9.69 7.87
C LYS A 27 -27.26 9.89 7.36
N VAL A 28 -26.27 9.21 7.96
CA VAL A 28 -24.86 9.36 7.54
C VAL A 28 -24.64 8.61 6.22
N PRO A 29 -24.25 9.29 5.14
CA PRO A 29 -24.02 8.64 3.86
C PRO A 29 -22.67 7.91 3.85
N GLY A 30 -22.70 6.61 3.58
CA GLY A 30 -21.55 5.81 3.15
C GLY A 30 -20.49 5.47 4.21
N SER A 31 -19.63 4.50 3.87
CA SER A 31 -18.50 4.08 4.70
C SER A 31 -17.32 5.05 4.57
N SER A 32 -16.74 5.46 5.70
CA SER A 32 -15.51 6.26 5.69
C SER A 32 -14.31 5.38 5.33
N ASP A 33 -13.51 5.82 4.36
CA ASP A 33 -12.31 5.12 3.90
C ASP A 33 -11.26 4.94 4.99
N MET A 34 -11.12 5.96 5.86
CA MET A 34 -10.23 5.93 7.02
C MET A 34 -10.65 4.81 7.99
N LEU A 35 -11.96 4.69 8.25
CA LEU A 35 -12.49 3.64 9.11
C LEU A 35 -12.32 2.26 8.48
N LEU A 36 -12.47 2.14 7.15
CA LEU A 36 -12.28 0.89 6.44
C LEU A 36 -10.82 0.39 6.52
N LYS A 37 -9.85 1.30 6.44
CA LYS A 37 -8.41 0.98 6.59
C LYS A 37 -8.04 0.57 8.02
N LEU A 38 -8.71 1.13 9.02
CA LEU A 38 -8.50 0.80 10.43
C LEU A 38 -9.28 -0.45 10.89
N ALA A 39 -10.30 -0.85 10.12
CA ALA A 39 -11.17 -1.95 10.47
C ALA A 39 -10.38 -3.26 10.62
N ARG A 40 -10.65 -3.99 11.69
CA ARG A 40 -10.05 -5.31 11.91
C ARG A 40 -10.71 -6.31 10.97
N THR A 41 -9.91 -7.07 10.25
CA THR A 41 -10.38 -8.16 9.36
C THR A 41 -10.63 -9.46 10.13
N THR A 42 -9.97 -9.66 11.27
CA THR A 42 -10.09 -10.86 12.11
C THR A 42 -10.80 -10.56 13.43
N PRO A 43 -11.61 -11.49 13.95
CA PRO A 43 -12.28 -11.33 15.25
C PRO A 43 -11.27 -11.20 16.41
N TYR A 44 -11.58 -10.34 17.38
CA TYR A 44 -10.72 -10.09 18.54
C TYR A 44 -11.15 -10.92 19.76
N TYR A 45 -10.89 -12.23 19.73
CA TYR A 45 -11.29 -13.15 20.80
C TYR A 45 -10.64 -12.89 22.16
N LYS A 46 -9.57 -12.08 22.22
CA LYS A 46 -8.99 -11.64 23.50
C LYS A 46 -9.96 -10.83 24.36
N ARG A 47 -11.00 -10.21 23.77
CA ARG A 47 -12.07 -9.51 24.51
C ARG A 47 -12.95 -10.45 25.33
N ASN A 48 -13.14 -11.68 24.86
CA ASN A 48 -14.04 -12.66 25.48
C ASN A 48 -13.35 -13.46 26.60
N ARG A 49 -12.10 -13.11 26.93
CA ARG A 49 -11.33 -13.80 27.96
C ARG A 49 -11.88 -13.46 29.35
N PRO A 50 -11.83 -14.39 30.31
CA PRO A 50 -12.20 -14.11 31.69
C PRO A 50 -11.39 -12.94 32.26
N HIS A 51 -11.95 -12.26 33.26
CA HIS A 51 -11.19 -11.28 34.03
C HIS A 51 -10.04 -11.95 34.79
N ILE A 52 -9.10 -11.12 35.23
CA ILE A 52 -7.93 -11.56 35.99
C ILE A 52 -8.37 -11.87 37.42
N CYS A 53 -7.85 -12.96 37.98
CA CYS A 53 -8.18 -13.37 39.33
C CYS A 53 -7.57 -12.39 40.34
N SER A 54 -8.42 -11.63 41.05
CA SER A 54 -7.97 -10.70 42.09
C SER A 54 -7.23 -11.40 43.24
N PHE A 55 -7.62 -12.62 43.60
CA PHE A 55 -6.93 -13.43 44.62
C PHE A 55 -5.55 -13.91 44.18
N TRP A 56 -5.36 -14.17 42.87
CA TRP A 56 -4.05 -14.56 42.36
C TRP A 56 -3.08 -13.38 42.36
N VAL A 57 -3.56 -12.18 41.97
CA VAL A 57 -2.76 -10.94 42.04
C VAL A 57 -2.28 -10.65 43.47
N LYS A 58 -3.07 -11.02 44.49
CA LYS A 58 -2.72 -10.93 45.91
C LYS A 58 -1.87 -12.09 46.44
N GLY A 59 -1.70 -13.17 45.68
CA GLY A 59 -0.98 -14.38 46.10
C GLY A 59 -1.79 -15.38 46.95
N GLU A 60 -3.10 -15.21 47.06
CA GLU A 60 -3.98 -16.00 47.96
C GLU A 60 -4.92 -16.95 47.19
N CYS A 61 -4.74 -17.12 45.88
CA CYS A 61 -5.60 -17.99 45.08
C CYS A 61 -5.37 -19.48 45.40
N LYS A 62 -6.29 -20.09 46.14
CA LYS A 62 -6.25 -21.53 46.48
C LYS A 62 -6.78 -22.47 45.39
N ARG A 63 -7.40 -21.93 44.33
CA ARG A 63 -8.00 -22.73 43.24
C ARG A 63 -6.97 -23.26 42.23
N GLY A 64 -5.71 -22.82 42.31
CA GLY A 64 -4.65 -23.30 41.41
C GLY A 64 -5.03 -23.21 39.94
N GLU A 65 -4.82 -24.30 39.20
CA GLU A 65 -5.20 -24.45 37.78
C GLU A 65 -6.70 -24.61 37.50
N GLU A 66 -7.51 -24.92 38.52
CA GLU A 66 -8.96 -25.04 38.39
C GLU A 66 -9.66 -23.67 38.38
N CYS A 67 -8.93 -22.59 38.68
CA CYS A 67 -9.46 -21.24 38.71
C CYS A 67 -9.99 -20.82 37.31
N PRO A 68 -11.30 -20.51 37.15
CA PRO A 68 -11.85 -20.06 35.86
C PRO A 68 -11.36 -18.66 35.43
N TYR A 69 -10.75 -17.92 36.34
CA TYR A 69 -10.20 -16.59 36.10
C TYR A 69 -8.74 -16.67 35.70
N ARG A 70 -8.26 -15.65 35.00
CA ARG A 70 -6.88 -15.68 34.47
C ARG A 70 -5.86 -15.39 35.56
N HIS A 71 -4.78 -16.16 35.54
CA HIS A 71 -3.60 -16.00 36.39
C HIS A 71 -2.48 -15.32 35.59
N GLU A 72 -2.66 -14.03 35.32
CA GLU A 72 -1.71 -13.19 34.58
C GLU A 72 -1.67 -11.78 35.15
N LYS A 73 -0.61 -11.02 34.85
CA LYS A 73 -0.46 -9.64 35.33
C LYS A 73 -1.56 -8.73 34.74
N PRO A 74 -2.31 -7.97 35.57
CA PRO A 74 -3.18 -6.91 35.10
C PRO A 74 -2.45 -5.86 34.26
N THR A 75 -3.20 -5.17 33.41
CA THR A 75 -2.73 -3.94 32.79
C THR A 75 -2.34 -2.94 33.88
N ASP A 76 -1.26 -2.21 33.62
CA ASP A 76 -0.76 -1.19 34.54
C ASP A 76 -1.80 -0.06 34.70
N PRO A 77 -2.12 0.39 35.93
CA PRO A 77 -2.98 1.56 36.13
C PRO A 77 -2.45 2.84 35.46
N ASP A 78 -1.13 2.93 35.24
CA ASP A 78 -0.51 4.09 34.58
C ASP A 78 -0.67 4.07 33.04
N ASP A 79 -1.18 2.98 32.45
CA ASP A 79 -1.52 2.94 31.03
C ASP A 79 -2.77 3.81 30.77
N PRO A 80 -2.73 4.84 29.91
CA PRO A 80 -3.90 5.64 29.56
C PRO A 80 -5.06 4.82 28.97
N LEU A 81 -4.82 3.55 28.62
CA LEU A 81 -5.84 2.62 28.16
C LEU A 81 -6.58 1.88 29.29
N ALA A 82 -6.11 1.95 30.54
CA ALA A 82 -6.67 1.20 31.66
C ALA A 82 -8.03 1.74 32.12
N ASP A 83 -8.18 3.06 32.19
CA ASP A 83 -9.43 3.73 32.56
C ASP A 83 -10.38 3.82 31.35
N GLN A 84 -11.42 2.99 31.37
CA GLN A 84 -12.38 2.85 30.27
C GLN A 84 -13.80 2.94 30.82
N ASN A 85 -14.26 4.16 31.10
CA ASN A 85 -15.63 4.40 31.55
C ASN A 85 -16.65 4.03 30.45
N ILE A 86 -17.64 3.20 30.81
CA ILE A 86 -18.67 2.71 29.88
C ILE A 86 -19.46 3.87 29.25
N LYS A 87 -19.75 4.92 30.03
CA LYS A 87 -20.52 6.07 29.58
C LYS A 87 -19.75 6.86 28.52
N ASP A 88 -18.48 7.13 28.79
CA ASP A 88 -17.58 7.91 27.95
C ASP A 88 -17.38 7.22 26.59
N ARG A 89 -17.16 5.90 26.61
CA ARG A 89 -17.06 5.06 25.40
C ARG A 89 -18.37 4.98 24.59
N TYR A 90 -19.52 5.08 25.25
CA TYR A 90 -20.81 5.04 24.56
C TYR A 90 -21.13 6.38 23.87
N TYR A 91 -20.89 7.50 24.56
CA TYR A 91 -21.13 8.84 24.00
C TYR A 91 -20.00 9.36 23.12
N GLY A 92 -18.84 8.66 23.09
CA GLY A 92 -17.69 9.02 22.27
C GLY A 92 -16.92 10.22 22.81
N ILE A 93 -16.94 10.43 24.13
CA ILE A 93 -16.25 11.53 24.80
C ILE A 93 -15.08 10.91 25.56
N ASN A 94 -13.86 11.42 25.40
CA ASN A 94 -12.66 10.96 26.13
C ASN A 94 -12.45 9.43 26.09
N ASP A 95 -12.63 8.78 24.93
CA ASP A 95 -12.33 7.35 24.77
C ASP A 95 -10.85 7.17 24.35
N PRO A 96 -9.97 6.63 25.24
CA PRO A 96 -8.55 6.47 24.94
C PRO A 96 -8.28 5.49 23.80
N VAL A 97 -9.18 4.51 23.59
CA VAL A 97 -9.08 3.56 22.49
C VAL A 97 -9.35 4.29 21.18
N ALA A 98 -10.38 5.14 21.13
CA ALA A 98 -10.71 5.94 19.96
C ALA A 98 -9.57 6.90 19.62
N ASP A 99 -9.02 7.61 20.60
CA ASP A 99 -7.87 8.50 20.41
C ASP A 99 -6.65 7.78 19.86
N LYS A 100 -6.36 6.57 20.35
CA LYS A 100 -5.28 5.73 19.83
C LYS A 100 -5.52 5.32 18.37
N LEU A 101 -6.76 5.02 17.99
CA LEU A 101 -7.14 4.72 16.60
C LEU A 101 -7.01 5.96 15.69
N LEU A 102 -7.44 7.13 16.17
CA LEU A 102 -7.32 8.39 15.45
C LEU A 102 -5.86 8.81 15.27
N LYS A 103 -5.02 8.67 16.30
CA LYS A 103 -3.56 8.87 16.21
C LYS A 103 -2.93 7.91 15.20
N ARG A 104 -3.34 6.64 15.18
CA ARG A 104 -2.84 5.69 14.18
C ARG A 104 -3.22 6.11 12.76
N ALA A 105 -4.45 6.57 12.55
CA ALA A 105 -4.87 7.02 11.23
C ALA A 105 -4.26 8.37 10.83
N SER A 106 -3.92 9.26 11.76
CA SER A 106 -3.20 10.49 11.42
C SER A 106 -1.80 10.18 10.89
N THR A 107 -1.13 9.16 11.44
CA THR A 107 0.17 8.66 10.96
C THR A 107 0.11 7.80 9.69
N MET A 108 -1.08 7.45 9.20
CA MET A 108 -1.19 6.71 7.94
C MET A 108 -0.63 7.57 6.79
N PRO A 109 0.09 6.95 5.84
CA PRO A 109 0.60 7.68 4.69
C PRO A 109 -0.58 8.31 3.95
N ARG A 110 -0.46 9.61 3.67
CA ARG A 110 -1.36 10.41 2.83
C ARG A 110 -0.52 11.09 1.75
N LEU A 111 -1.15 11.47 0.64
CA LEU A 111 -0.53 12.35 -0.35
C LEU A 111 -0.88 13.78 0.02
N ASP A 112 0.11 14.54 0.49
CA ASP A 112 -0.06 15.97 0.66
C ASP A 112 0.01 16.66 -0.72
N PRO A 113 -0.88 17.61 -1.02
CA PRO A 113 -0.87 18.31 -2.30
C PRO A 113 0.43 19.12 -2.47
N PRO A 114 0.94 19.28 -3.69
CA PRO A 114 2.15 20.05 -3.94
C PRO A 114 1.94 21.52 -3.59
N GLU A 115 2.99 22.17 -3.07
CA GLU A 115 3.02 23.61 -2.82
C GLU A 115 2.76 24.39 -4.11
N ASP A 116 3.38 23.93 -5.21
CA ASP A 116 3.19 24.47 -6.54
C ASP A 116 1.81 24.13 -7.11
N LYS A 117 0.95 25.16 -7.19
CA LYS A 117 -0.43 25.05 -7.68
C LYS A 117 -0.56 24.70 -9.16
N SER A 118 0.51 24.87 -9.93
CA SER A 118 0.57 24.57 -11.37
C SER A 118 0.74 23.07 -11.66
N ILE A 119 1.13 22.28 -10.67
CA ILE A 119 1.35 20.84 -10.83
C ILE A 119 0.00 20.13 -10.85
N THR A 120 -0.45 19.75 -12.06
CA THR A 120 -1.61 18.89 -12.28
C THR A 120 -1.22 17.50 -12.78
N THR A 121 0.06 17.14 -12.67
CA THR A 121 0.60 15.86 -13.15
C THR A 121 0.69 14.87 -12.01
N LEU A 122 0.15 13.66 -12.21
CA LEU A 122 0.32 12.52 -11.33
C LEU A 122 1.32 11.54 -11.92
N TYR A 123 2.24 11.06 -11.07
CA TYR A 123 3.10 9.93 -11.34
C TYR A 123 2.39 8.64 -10.91
N VAL A 124 2.28 7.68 -11.80
CA VAL A 124 1.79 6.33 -11.53
C VAL A 124 2.95 5.36 -11.77
N GLY A 125 3.30 4.60 -10.76
CA GLY A 125 4.38 3.60 -10.81
C GLY A 125 3.85 2.18 -10.64
N GLY A 126 4.65 1.22 -11.10
CA GLY A 126 4.32 -0.21 -10.99
C GLY A 126 3.31 -0.69 -12.02
N LEU A 127 3.24 -0.05 -13.19
CA LEU A 127 2.31 -0.48 -14.26
C LEU A 127 2.64 -1.90 -14.74
N GLY A 128 3.92 -2.15 -14.97
CA GLY A 128 4.42 -3.27 -15.75
C GLY A 128 3.85 -3.31 -17.17
N ASP A 129 4.04 -4.43 -17.86
CA ASP A 129 3.89 -4.45 -19.33
C ASP A 129 2.46 -4.78 -19.81
N SER A 130 1.59 -5.18 -18.88
CA SER A 130 0.21 -5.60 -19.16
C SER A 130 -0.80 -4.46 -19.16
N ILE A 131 -0.45 -3.29 -18.61
CA ILE A 131 -1.38 -2.17 -18.44
C ILE A 131 -1.23 -1.21 -19.62
N THR A 132 -2.35 -0.92 -20.27
CA THR A 132 -2.38 -0.04 -21.45
C THR A 132 -2.75 1.40 -21.06
N GLU A 133 -2.49 2.34 -21.97
CA GLU A 133 -2.90 3.74 -21.80
C GLU A 133 -4.42 3.88 -21.67
N SER A 134 -5.18 3.09 -22.42
CA SER A 134 -6.63 3.05 -22.34
C SER A 134 -7.13 2.68 -20.95
N ASP A 135 -6.50 1.72 -20.27
CA ASP A 135 -6.91 1.29 -18.92
C ASP A 135 -6.74 2.42 -17.90
N LEU A 136 -5.61 3.13 -17.96
CA LEU A 136 -5.35 4.29 -17.12
C LEU A 136 -6.36 5.40 -17.41
N ARG A 137 -6.57 5.73 -18.69
CA ARG A 137 -7.48 6.80 -19.09
C ARG A 137 -8.90 6.49 -18.63
N ASN A 138 -9.38 5.26 -18.82
CA ASN A 138 -10.70 4.82 -18.39
C ASN A 138 -10.88 4.95 -16.88
N HIS A 139 -9.87 4.57 -16.09
CA HIS A 139 -9.93 4.70 -14.63
C HIS A 139 -9.89 6.15 -14.16
N PHE A 140 -9.02 6.98 -14.74
CA PHE A 140 -8.81 8.36 -14.27
C PHE A 140 -9.82 9.37 -14.82
N TYR A 141 -10.56 9.03 -15.88
CA TYR A 141 -11.59 9.88 -16.47
C TYR A 141 -12.70 10.27 -15.48
N GLN A 142 -12.99 9.40 -14.50
CA GLN A 142 -14.03 9.65 -13.48
C GLN A 142 -13.72 10.84 -12.56
N PHE A 143 -12.46 11.27 -12.48
CA PHE A 143 -12.02 12.35 -11.59
C PHE A 143 -11.98 13.72 -12.29
N GLY A 144 -11.87 13.72 -13.62
CA GLY A 144 -11.88 14.93 -14.44
C GLY A 144 -11.22 14.75 -15.81
N GLU A 145 -11.16 15.85 -16.55
CA GLU A 145 -10.59 15.88 -17.89
C GLU A 145 -9.06 15.70 -17.88
N ILE A 146 -8.59 14.75 -18.69
CA ILE A 146 -7.17 14.40 -18.82
C ILE A 146 -6.61 15.12 -20.07
N ARG A 147 -5.56 15.92 -19.89
CA ARG A 147 -4.85 16.61 -20.98
C ARG A 147 -3.93 15.68 -21.75
N THR A 148 -3.06 14.98 -21.03
CA THR A 148 -2.03 14.10 -21.62
C THR A 148 -1.81 12.89 -20.73
N THR A 149 -1.56 11.74 -21.35
CA THR A 149 -1.11 10.52 -20.68
C THR A 149 0.17 10.08 -21.36
N THR A 150 1.26 9.97 -20.61
CA THR A 150 2.57 9.56 -21.14
C THR A 150 3.07 8.34 -20.39
N ILE A 151 3.21 7.20 -21.07
CA ILE A 151 3.74 5.96 -20.48
C ILE A 151 5.22 5.83 -20.83
N VAL A 152 6.04 5.59 -19.81
CA VAL A 152 7.47 5.30 -19.93
C VAL A 152 7.68 3.83 -19.59
N GLN A 153 7.59 2.97 -20.60
CA GLN A 153 7.69 1.51 -20.43
C GLN A 153 9.01 1.08 -19.77
N ARG A 154 10.14 1.73 -20.13
CA ARG A 154 11.46 1.43 -19.54
C ARG A 154 11.51 1.55 -18.03
N GLN A 155 10.71 2.46 -17.45
CA GLN A 155 10.63 2.69 -16.00
C GLN A 155 9.33 2.12 -15.40
N GLN A 156 8.49 1.47 -16.20
CA GLN A 156 7.17 0.97 -15.82
C GLN A 156 6.35 2.02 -15.06
N CYS A 157 6.43 3.26 -15.52
CA CYS A 157 5.76 4.42 -14.95
C CYS A 157 4.95 5.19 -15.99
N ALA A 158 3.95 5.93 -15.53
CA ALA A 158 3.12 6.80 -16.36
C ALA A 158 2.94 8.17 -15.70
N PHE A 159 2.83 9.18 -16.53
CA PHE A 159 2.54 10.56 -16.15
C PHE A 159 1.18 10.95 -16.72
N ILE A 160 0.26 11.34 -15.84
CA ILE A 160 -1.11 11.73 -16.20
C ILE A 160 -1.28 13.20 -15.84
N GLN A 161 -1.51 14.04 -16.83
CA GLN A 161 -1.74 15.47 -16.62
C GLN A 161 -3.23 15.78 -16.70
N PHE A 162 -3.78 16.37 -15.64
CA PHE A 162 -5.17 16.83 -15.61
C PHE A 162 -5.31 18.27 -16.11
N ALA A 163 -6.51 18.59 -16.59
CA ALA A 163 -6.87 19.95 -16.98
C ALA A 163 -7.04 20.90 -15.79
N THR A 164 -7.54 20.38 -14.67
CA THR A 164 -7.78 21.15 -13.45
C THR A 164 -6.99 20.58 -12.27
N ARG A 165 -6.58 21.47 -11.35
CA ARG A 165 -5.91 21.06 -10.10
C ARG A 165 -6.83 20.23 -9.21
N GLN A 166 -8.10 20.61 -9.12
CA GLN A 166 -9.09 19.92 -8.29
C GLN A 166 -9.26 18.44 -8.72
N ALA A 167 -9.27 18.17 -10.04
CA ALA A 167 -9.32 16.81 -10.55
C ALA A 167 -8.05 16.01 -10.18
N ALA A 168 -6.87 16.64 -10.26
CA ALA A 168 -5.61 16.00 -9.88
C ALA A 168 -5.55 15.65 -8.39
N GLU A 169 -6.01 16.56 -7.52
CA GLU A 169 -6.05 16.35 -6.06
C GLU A 169 -7.04 15.24 -5.70
N LEU A 170 -8.24 15.29 -6.27
CA LEU A 170 -9.27 14.27 -6.04
C LEU A 170 -8.80 12.90 -6.55
N ALA A 171 -8.18 12.84 -7.73
CA ALA A 171 -7.58 11.62 -8.26
C ALA A 171 -6.44 11.09 -7.36
N ALA A 172 -5.55 11.96 -6.90
CA ALA A 172 -4.47 11.59 -5.98
C ALA A 172 -5.03 10.98 -4.68
N GLU A 173 -5.98 11.65 -4.03
CA GLU A 173 -6.58 11.20 -2.78
C GLU A 173 -7.33 9.85 -2.92
N LYS A 174 -8.07 9.67 -4.02
CA LYS A 174 -8.87 8.47 -4.23
C LYS A 174 -8.02 7.28 -4.68
N SER A 175 -7.00 7.51 -5.50
CA SER A 175 -6.16 6.45 -6.06
C SER A 175 -4.98 6.07 -5.15
N PHE A 176 -4.56 6.92 -4.21
CA PHE A 176 -3.44 6.63 -3.33
C PHE A 176 -3.64 5.38 -2.47
N ASN A 177 -2.71 4.44 -2.55
CA ASN A 177 -2.71 3.15 -1.84
C ASN A 177 -3.95 2.26 -2.06
N LYS A 178 -4.80 2.58 -3.04
CA LYS A 178 -6.01 1.82 -3.39
C LYS A 178 -6.07 1.37 -4.84
N LEU A 179 -5.32 2.03 -5.72
CA LEU A 179 -5.38 1.75 -7.15
C LEU A 179 -4.88 0.34 -7.44
N ILE A 180 -5.79 -0.52 -7.90
CA ILE A 180 -5.49 -1.86 -8.39
C ILE A 180 -6.11 -1.97 -9.78
N ILE A 181 -5.28 -2.12 -10.82
CA ILE A 181 -5.69 -2.31 -12.22
C ILE A 181 -5.14 -3.65 -12.69
N SER A 182 -5.98 -4.47 -13.33
CA SER A 182 -5.61 -5.80 -13.83
C SER A 182 -4.94 -6.69 -12.75
N GLY A 183 -5.42 -6.59 -11.51
CA GLY A 183 -4.88 -7.35 -10.36
C GLY A 183 -3.55 -6.83 -9.80
N ARG A 184 -2.98 -5.76 -10.36
CA ARG A 184 -1.71 -5.18 -9.90
C ARG A 184 -1.95 -3.87 -9.15
N ARG A 185 -1.31 -3.74 -7.98
CA ARG A 185 -1.34 -2.51 -7.18
C ARG A 185 -0.41 -1.46 -7.80
N LEU A 186 -0.96 -0.30 -8.11
CA LEU A 186 -0.21 0.84 -8.64
C LEU A 186 0.10 1.84 -7.53
N THR A 187 1.27 2.47 -7.62
CA THR A 187 1.68 3.52 -6.68
C THR A 187 1.46 4.89 -7.31
N VAL A 188 0.69 5.75 -6.67
CA VAL A 188 0.45 7.13 -7.15
C VAL A 188 1.28 8.11 -6.33
N LYS A 189 1.91 9.08 -6.98
CA LYS A 189 2.64 10.20 -6.38
C LYS A 189 2.39 11.48 -7.17
N TRP A 190 2.69 12.63 -6.57
CA TRP A 190 2.70 13.89 -7.32
C TRP A 190 3.86 13.92 -8.32
N GLY A 191 3.57 14.32 -9.56
CA GLY A 191 4.56 14.50 -10.60
C GLY A 191 5.42 15.74 -10.31
N ARG A 192 6.70 15.69 -10.68
CA ARG A 192 7.58 16.86 -10.66
C ARG A 192 7.47 17.58 -12.00
N SER A 193 7.49 18.91 -11.99
CA SER A 193 7.45 19.69 -13.24
C SER A 193 8.68 19.37 -14.10
N GLN A 194 8.49 19.28 -15.43
CA GLN A 194 9.59 19.07 -16.38
C GLN A 194 10.65 20.19 -16.28
N ALA A 195 10.23 21.42 -15.96
CA ALA A 195 11.12 22.56 -15.74
C ALA A 195 12.02 22.39 -14.50
N ALA A 196 11.55 21.75 -13.43
CA ALA A 196 12.38 21.46 -12.26
C ALA A 196 13.44 20.40 -12.54
N ARG A 197 13.14 19.45 -13.44
CA ARG A 197 14.08 18.38 -13.81
C ARG A 197 15.30 18.87 -14.60
N GLY A 198 15.19 20.02 -15.26
CA GLY A 198 16.31 20.70 -15.91
C GLY A 198 17.27 21.38 -14.93
N LYS A 199 16.77 21.87 -13.79
CA LYS A 199 17.57 22.57 -12.76
C LYS A 199 18.31 21.63 -11.80
N GLU A 200 17.79 20.44 -11.55
CA GLU A 200 18.43 19.47 -10.64
C GLU A 200 19.71 18.88 -11.26
N ARG A 201 19.75 18.69 -12.59
CA ARG A 201 20.94 18.19 -13.31
C ARG A 201 22.11 19.17 -13.32
N ASP A 202 21.88 20.45 -13.01
CA ASP A 202 22.90 21.50 -12.96
C ASP A 202 23.48 21.70 -11.54
N ARG A 203 22.72 21.32 -10.50
CA ARG A 203 23.14 21.47 -9.10
C ARG A 203 23.95 20.28 -8.58
N ASP A 204 23.77 19.11 -9.16
CA ASP A 204 24.67 17.98 -9.00
C ASP A 204 25.63 17.97 -10.18
N GLY A 205 26.79 18.62 -10.02
CA GLY A 205 27.89 18.59 -10.99
C GLY A 205 28.37 17.17 -11.23
N VAL A 206 27.67 16.44 -12.11
CA VAL A 206 28.00 15.09 -12.55
C VAL A 206 28.63 15.24 -13.92
N THR A 207 29.95 15.13 -13.97
CA THR A 207 30.64 14.81 -15.22
C THR A 207 30.30 13.38 -15.63
N ASP A 208 30.40 13.11 -16.93
CA ASP A 208 30.05 11.86 -17.65
C ASP A 208 30.60 10.54 -17.07
N THR A 209 31.47 10.59 -16.05
CA THR A 209 32.18 9.44 -15.46
C THR A 209 31.77 9.05 -14.03
N GLY A 210 30.67 9.58 -13.49
CA GLY A 210 29.93 8.90 -12.39
C GLY A 210 30.67 8.67 -11.06
N LEU A 211 31.66 9.49 -10.69
CA LEU A 211 32.32 9.41 -9.38
C LEU A 211 32.10 10.69 -8.56
N LYS A 212 31.42 10.54 -7.43
CA LYS A 212 31.23 11.59 -6.42
C LYS A 212 32.40 11.53 -5.43
N LEU A 213 33.25 12.55 -5.41
CA LEU A 213 34.31 12.70 -4.40
C LEU A 213 33.91 13.78 -3.40
N ASP A 214 33.90 13.43 -2.11
CA ASP A 214 33.67 14.38 -1.04
C ASP A 214 34.95 15.25 -0.80
N PRO A 215 34.81 16.55 -0.47
CA PRO A 215 35.96 17.42 -0.24
C PRO A 215 36.69 17.04 1.06
N VAL A 216 38.03 16.95 0.98
CA VAL A 216 38.91 16.63 2.12
C VAL A 216 38.95 17.80 3.11
N PRO A 217 38.59 17.61 4.40
CA PRO A 217 38.69 18.65 5.41
C PRO A 217 40.14 19.05 5.69
N GLY A 218 40.48 20.34 5.54
CA GLY A 218 41.76 20.89 6.00
C GLY A 218 42.52 21.81 5.03
N LEU A 219 42.04 22.02 3.80
CA LEU A 219 42.64 22.98 2.86
C LEU A 219 41.81 24.27 2.84
N PRO A 220 42.41 25.48 2.95
CA PRO A 220 41.66 26.72 2.79
C PRO A 220 41.01 26.76 1.40
N GLY A 221 39.70 26.99 1.37
CA GLY A 221 38.90 27.01 0.15
C GLY A 221 39.45 27.98 -0.89
N ALA A 222 39.26 27.63 -2.17
CA ALA A 222 39.68 28.45 -3.30
C ALA A 222 39.20 29.90 -3.14
N LEU A 223 40.15 30.84 -3.32
CA LEU A 223 39.89 32.27 -3.24
C LEU A 223 38.78 32.67 -4.23
N PRO A 224 37.93 33.65 -3.85
CA PRO A 224 36.88 34.15 -4.74
C PRO A 224 37.50 34.80 -5.98
N PRO A 225 36.91 34.63 -7.18
CA PRO A 225 37.38 35.32 -8.37
C PRO A 225 37.16 36.83 -8.23
N PRO A 226 38.07 37.66 -8.76
CA PRO A 226 37.96 39.12 -8.68
C PRO A 226 36.76 39.64 -9.49
N PRO A 227 36.19 40.80 -9.10
CA PRO A 227 35.07 41.39 -9.82
C PRO A 227 35.51 41.83 -11.22
N VAL A 228 34.78 41.38 -12.23
CA VAL A 228 34.91 41.84 -13.60
C VAL A 228 34.47 43.30 -13.67
N SER A 229 35.43 44.20 -13.91
CA SER A 229 35.16 45.55 -14.39
C SER A 229 35.48 45.58 -15.87
N GLU A 230 34.58 46.18 -16.62
CA GLU A 230 34.64 46.34 -18.07
C GLU A 230 35.87 47.18 -18.48
N GLU A 231 36.31 46.96 -19.73
CA GLU A 231 37.18 47.82 -20.55
C GLU A 231 38.60 47.28 -20.90
N GLU A 232 38.75 47.11 -22.22
CA GLU A 232 39.95 47.10 -23.06
C GLU A 232 40.96 45.92 -23.08
N ALA A 233 41.27 45.52 -24.31
CA ALA A 233 42.19 44.47 -24.75
C ALA A 233 43.67 44.95 -24.73
N PRO A 234 44.64 44.23 -25.36
CA PRO A 234 45.11 42.86 -25.10
C PRO A 234 46.62 42.85 -24.80
N ALA A 235 47.10 41.98 -23.90
CA ALA A 235 48.53 41.73 -23.74
C ALA A 235 48.87 40.27 -24.05
N ASN A 236 49.25 40.06 -25.31
CA ASN A 236 49.93 38.87 -25.81
C ASN A 236 51.23 38.64 -25.02
N TYR A 237 51.20 37.74 -24.02
CA TYR A 237 52.38 37.40 -23.20
C TYR A 237 53.16 36.17 -23.71
N PHE A 238 52.60 35.39 -24.64
CA PHE A 238 53.34 34.31 -25.31
C PHE A 238 53.37 34.56 -26.82
N ASN A 239 54.44 35.19 -27.26
CA ASN A 239 54.71 35.57 -28.63
C ASN A 239 54.98 34.31 -29.50
N LEU A 240 53.92 33.69 -30.03
CA LEU A 240 53.97 32.73 -31.14
C LEU A 240 52.88 33.09 -32.15
N GLY A 241 53.31 33.35 -33.40
CA GLY A 241 52.49 33.92 -34.47
C GLY A 241 51.42 32.99 -35.06
N PRO A 242 50.55 33.51 -35.94
CA PRO A 242 49.38 32.81 -36.45
C PRO A 242 49.75 31.98 -37.68
N SER A 243 49.47 30.68 -37.67
CA SER A 243 49.46 29.89 -38.90
C SER A 243 48.20 29.02 -38.93
N THR A 244 47.25 29.51 -39.73
CA THR A 244 46.51 28.74 -40.73
C THR A 244 46.00 27.35 -40.34
N SER A 245 44.68 27.23 -40.24
CA SER A 245 43.97 25.97 -40.50
C SER A 245 44.43 25.37 -41.84
N PRO A 246 44.33 24.05 -42.01
CA PRO A 246 43.13 23.60 -42.69
C PRO A 246 42.46 22.36 -42.06
N ALA A 247 41.20 22.21 -42.46
CA ALA A 247 40.38 21.03 -42.28
C ALA A 247 41.01 19.75 -42.86
N ILE A 248 40.26 18.64 -42.72
CA ILE A 248 40.29 17.38 -43.52
C ILE A 248 40.83 16.15 -42.73
N MET A 249 39.93 15.36 -42.11
CA MET A 249 39.49 14.02 -42.60
C MET A 249 38.82 13.17 -41.52
N ASN A 250 37.61 12.73 -41.85
CA ASN A 250 37.02 11.47 -41.44
C ASN A 250 37.91 10.29 -41.88
N ILE A 251 38.45 9.52 -40.93
CA ILE A 251 38.99 8.19 -41.20
C ILE A 251 38.53 7.26 -40.08
N GLY A 252 37.57 6.39 -40.41
CA GLY A 252 37.29 5.19 -39.66
C GLY A 252 38.45 4.21 -39.80
N LEU A 253 38.77 3.50 -38.71
CA LEU A 253 39.67 2.34 -38.73
C LEU A 253 38.92 1.07 -38.30
N PRO A 254 39.33 -0.10 -38.84
CA PRO A 254 38.55 -1.32 -38.95
C PRO A 254 38.68 -2.27 -37.75
N PRO A 255 37.77 -3.26 -37.60
CA PRO A 255 37.91 -4.31 -36.58
C PRO A 255 38.98 -5.35 -36.96
N PRO A 256 39.64 -5.98 -35.95
CA PRO A 256 40.71 -6.94 -36.17
C PRO A 256 40.22 -8.29 -36.74
N PRO A 257 41.04 -8.99 -37.52
CA PRO A 257 40.67 -10.23 -38.20
C PRO A 257 40.92 -11.47 -37.32
N GLY A 258 40.01 -12.44 -37.37
CA GLY A 258 40.37 -13.85 -37.13
C GLY A 258 39.67 -14.61 -36.00
N VAL A 259 38.33 -14.63 -35.93
CA VAL A 259 37.59 -15.75 -35.31
C VAL A 259 36.33 -16.05 -36.13
N ALA A 260 36.25 -17.25 -36.70
CA ALA A 260 35.13 -17.70 -37.53
C ALA A 260 33.93 -18.13 -36.67
N PRO A 261 32.67 -17.92 -37.12
CA PRO A 261 31.48 -18.42 -36.43
C PRO A 261 31.22 -19.91 -36.73
N PRO A 262 30.63 -20.69 -35.80
CA PRO A 262 30.21 -22.06 -36.08
C PRO A 262 28.93 -22.08 -36.95
N PRO A 263 28.77 -23.10 -37.83
CA PRO A 263 27.69 -23.16 -38.81
C PRO A 263 26.38 -23.74 -38.25
N PRO A 264 25.21 -23.47 -38.87
CA PRO A 264 23.97 -24.19 -38.62
C PRO A 264 23.82 -25.35 -39.62
N PRO A 265 23.38 -26.52 -39.18
CA PRO A 265 22.37 -27.26 -39.95
C PRO A 265 21.39 -28.01 -39.00
N GLY A 266 20.08 -28.07 -39.21
CA GLY A 266 19.38 -28.37 -40.45
C GLY A 266 18.75 -29.78 -40.34
N PHE A 267 17.42 -29.80 -40.16
CA PHE A 267 16.43 -30.86 -40.42
C PHE A 267 16.86 -32.32 -40.71
N GLY A 268 16.25 -33.26 -39.96
CA GLY A 268 16.08 -34.68 -40.32
C GLY A 268 15.02 -35.38 -39.43
N HIS A 269 13.81 -35.58 -39.98
CA HIS A 269 12.72 -36.44 -39.48
C HIS A 269 12.94 -37.92 -39.92
N PRO A 270 11.98 -38.87 -39.80
CA PRO A 270 11.22 -39.38 -38.64
C PRO A 270 11.36 -40.93 -38.50
N MET A 271 11.07 -41.52 -37.34
CA MET A 271 10.80 -42.96 -37.19
C MET A 271 9.62 -43.12 -36.20
N PHE A 272 8.39 -43.26 -36.71
CA PHE A 272 7.68 -44.53 -36.90
C PHE A 272 7.37 -45.26 -35.59
N HIS A 273 6.14 -45.06 -35.07
CA HIS A 273 5.29 -46.15 -34.59
C HIS A 273 3.84 -45.82 -34.97
N SER A 274 3.22 -46.78 -35.65
CA SER A 274 1.98 -46.68 -36.41
C SER A 274 0.86 -47.48 -35.73
N MET A 275 -0.38 -46.94 -35.78
CA MET A 275 -1.73 -47.58 -35.67
C MET A 275 -2.06 -48.29 -34.33
N GLY A 276 -3.03 -47.89 -33.49
CA GLY A 276 -4.49 -47.65 -33.66
C GLY A 276 -5.29 -48.75 -32.89
N PRO A 277 -6.62 -48.68 -32.63
CA PRO A 277 -7.59 -47.57 -32.60
C PRO A 277 -8.60 -47.61 -31.39
N MET A 278 -9.58 -46.69 -31.41
CA MET A 278 -10.90 -46.70 -30.73
C MET A 278 -11.10 -45.94 -29.40
N GLY A 279 -11.43 -44.65 -29.54
CA GLY A 279 -12.72 -44.06 -29.16
C GLY A 279 -13.27 -44.20 -27.73
N THR A 280 -13.31 -43.09 -26.99
CA THR A 280 -14.40 -42.74 -26.06
C THR A 280 -14.47 -41.22 -25.83
N ALA A 281 -15.70 -40.72 -25.73
CA ALA A 281 -16.18 -39.32 -25.68
C ALA A 281 -15.68 -38.46 -24.49
N PRO A 282 -15.82 -37.11 -24.56
CA PRO A 282 -15.51 -36.21 -23.44
C PRO A 282 -16.57 -36.29 -22.30
N PRO A 283 -16.19 -36.00 -21.03
CA PRO A 283 -17.11 -36.13 -19.90
C PRO A 283 -18.10 -34.95 -19.80
N PRO A 284 -19.34 -35.18 -19.30
CA PRO A 284 -20.37 -34.16 -19.13
C PRO A 284 -20.15 -33.28 -17.88
N PRO A 285 -20.85 -32.12 -17.77
CA PRO A 285 -20.66 -31.15 -16.70
C PRO A 285 -21.18 -31.65 -15.35
N MET A 286 -20.36 -31.52 -14.31
CA MET A 286 -20.70 -31.85 -12.92
C MET A 286 -21.81 -30.93 -12.40
N ALA A 287 -22.94 -31.53 -12.03
CA ALA A 287 -24.06 -30.89 -11.36
C ALA A 287 -23.67 -30.38 -9.95
N MET A 288 -24.19 -29.20 -9.60
CA MET A 288 -24.06 -28.57 -8.29
C MET A 288 -24.62 -29.47 -7.18
N ARG A 289 -23.78 -29.81 -6.20
CA ARG A 289 -24.17 -30.44 -4.94
C ARG A 289 -24.70 -29.37 -3.97
N PRO A 290 -25.84 -29.55 -3.30
CA PRO A 290 -26.34 -28.57 -2.32
C PRO A 290 -25.38 -28.49 -1.11
N PRO A 291 -25.29 -27.33 -0.43
CA PRO A 291 -24.33 -27.13 0.65
C PRO A 291 -24.68 -28.04 1.84
N GLY A 292 -23.75 -28.95 2.15
CA GLY A 292 -23.83 -29.80 3.32
C GLY A 292 -23.75 -28.98 4.61
N HIS A 293 -24.49 -29.44 5.62
CA HIS A 293 -24.52 -28.90 6.97
C HIS A 293 -23.10 -28.81 7.57
N ILE A 294 -22.70 -27.64 8.06
CA ILE A 294 -21.41 -27.39 8.70
C ILE A 294 -21.35 -28.22 9.98
N HIS A 295 -20.46 -29.21 10.03
CA HIS A 295 -20.28 -30.07 11.19
C HIS A 295 -19.37 -29.39 12.22
N TYR A 296 -19.92 -29.08 13.39
CA TYR A 296 -19.20 -28.45 14.50
C TYR A 296 -18.71 -29.53 15.48
N PRO A 297 -17.41 -29.59 15.84
CA PRO A 297 -16.87 -30.60 16.75
C PRO A 297 -17.44 -30.61 18.19
N SER A 298 -18.33 -29.67 18.52
CA SER A 298 -19.04 -29.60 19.79
C SER A 298 -20.32 -30.44 19.82
N GLN A 299 -20.71 -31.06 18.70
CA GLN A 299 -21.95 -31.85 18.58
C GLN A 299 -21.73 -33.37 18.64
N ASP A 300 -20.51 -33.82 18.94
CA ASP A 300 -20.19 -35.25 19.08
C ASP A 300 -20.49 -35.76 20.52
N PRO A 301 -21.52 -36.60 20.72
CA PRO A 301 -21.88 -37.12 22.04
C PRO A 301 -20.86 -38.13 22.58
N GLN A 302 -19.98 -38.70 21.75
CA GLN A 302 -18.98 -39.69 22.19
C GLN A 302 -17.76 -39.05 22.88
N ARG A 303 -17.67 -37.72 22.91
CA ARG A 303 -16.59 -36.99 23.60
C ARG A 303 -16.91 -36.66 25.08
N MET A 304 -18.11 -36.96 25.56
CA MET A 304 -18.45 -36.89 27.00
C MET A 304 -18.13 -38.22 27.67
N GLY A 305 -16.84 -38.50 27.85
CA GLY A 305 -16.36 -39.65 28.61
C GLY A 305 -16.53 -39.46 30.12
N ALA A 306 -17.73 -39.71 30.63
CA ALA A 306 -17.95 -40.03 32.04
C ALA A 306 -18.01 -41.56 32.19
N HIS A 307 -16.89 -42.20 32.54
CA HIS A 307 -16.91 -43.59 33.00
C HIS A 307 -17.42 -43.62 34.45
N ALA A 308 -18.72 -43.85 34.62
CA ALA A 308 -19.27 -44.36 35.87
C ALA A 308 -19.22 -45.89 35.82
N SER A 309 -18.22 -46.50 36.45
CA SER A 309 -18.22 -47.93 36.73
C SER A 309 -19.32 -48.24 37.75
N ARG A 310 -20.40 -48.88 37.29
CA ARG A 310 -21.28 -49.71 38.10
C ARG A 310 -21.09 -51.15 37.64
N HIS A 311 -20.51 -51.99 38.49
CA HIS A 311 -20.72 -53.44 38.45
C HIS A 311 -21.41 -53.84 39.75
N GLY A 312 -22.60 -54.42 39.62
CA GLY A 312 -23.32 -55.09 40.68
C GLY A 312 -23.26 -56.60 40.50
N GLY A 313 -23.37 -57.30 41.63
CA GLY A 313 -24.21 -58.49 41.80
C GLY A 313 -23.79 -59.78 41.09
N SER A 314 -23.14 -60.67 41.85
CA SER A 314 -23.62 -62.04 42.05
C SER A 314 -23.46 -62.39 43.52
#